data_AF-A0A973X8V8-F1
#
_entry.id   AF-A0A973X8V8-F1
#
_cell.length_a   1.000
_cell.length_b   1.000
_cell.length_c   1.000
_cell.angle_alpha   90.00
_cell.angle_beta   90.00
_cell.angle_gamma   90.00
#
_symmetry.space_group_name_H-M   'P 1'
#
loop_
_entity.id
_entity.type
_entity.pdbx_description
1 polymer ?
#
loop_
_entity_poly.entity_id
_entity_poly.type
_entity_poly.pdbx_seq_one_letter_code
_entity_poly.pdbx_strand_id
1 'polypeptide(L)' 'MSAALDSFSHIVQGRHSTRAFLPDAVDSSVLQQIVQSARQAPSGANLQPGSFIQVQGAARARLSADLVASFRAGTQEVDD' A
#
# COMPACT_ATOMS: atom_id res chain seq x y z
N MET A 1 12.57 25.16 10.50
CA MET A 1 12.24 23.84 11.06
C MET A 1 10.75 23.63 11.35
N SER A 2 9.97 24.64 11.79
CA SER A 2 8.55 24.37 12.13
C SER A 2 7.69 23.97 10.92
N ALA A 3 7.79 24.69 9.78
CA ALA A 3 6.96 24.42 8.61
C ALA A 3 7.04 22.96 8.07
N ALA A 4 8.22 22.33 8.15
CA ALA A 4 8.38 20.94 7.71
C ALA A 4 7.73 19.93 8.70
N LEU A 5 7.82 20.21 10.00
CA LEU A 5 7.16 19.41 11.04
C LEU A 5 5.64 19.61 11.00
N ASP A 6 5.18 20.82 10.74
CA ASP A 6 3.77 21.16 10.56
C ASP A 6 3.19 20.41 9.34
N SER A 7 3.92 20.40 8.21
CA SER A 7 3.55 19.63 7.02
C SER A 7 3.51 18.12 7.27
N PHE A 8 4.49 17.57 7.98
CA PHE A 8 4.51 16.15 8.31
C PHE A 8 3.35 15.77 9.22
N SER A 9 3.12 16.54 10.29
CA SER A 9 2.03 16.30 11.24
C SER A 9 0.67 16.33 10.55
N HIS A 10 0.46 17.29 9.64
CA HIS A 10 -0.75 17.38 8.83
C HIS A 10 -0.98 16.12 7.96
N ILE A 11 0.07 15.62 7.29
CA ILE A 11 -0.01 14.39 6.49
C ILE A 11 -0.37 13.17 7.35
N VAL A 12 0.30 13.03 8.50
CA VAL A 12 0.08 11.88 9.40
C VAL A 12 -1.35 11.90 9.97
N GLN A 13 -1.85 13.06 10.37
CA GLN A 13 -3.21 13.23 10.91
C GLN A 13 -4.30 13.08 9.82
N GLY A 14 -4.02 13.50 8.58
CA GLY A 14 -4.96 13.39 7.47
C GLY A 14 -5.10 11.98 6.88
N ARG A 15 -4.13 11.09 7.14
CA ARG A 15 -4.15 9.70 6.64
C ARG A 15 -5.30 8.92 7.28
N HIS A 16 -6.12 8.30 6.44
CA HIS A 16 -7.21 7.42 6.85
C HIS A 16 -7.21 6.13 6.01
N SER A 17 -7.93 5.11 6.49
CA SER A 17 -8.04 3.83 5.78
C SER A 17 -9.15 3.89 4.73
N THR A 18 -8.77 4.27 3.50
CA THR A 18 -9.67 4.37 2.34
C THR A 18 -10.09 3.00 1.83
N ARG A 19 -11.40 2.79 1.62
CA ARG A 19 -11.99 1.50 1.19
C ARG A 19 -12.78 1.57 -0.11
N ALA A 20 -12.87 2.75 -0.72
CA ALA A 20 -13.47 2.98 -2.02
C ALA A 20 -12.61 3.97 -2.79
N PHE A 21 -12.34 3.70 -4.05
CA PHE A 21 -11.47 4.49 -4.91
C PHE A 21 -12.21 4.84 -6.20
N LEU A 22 -11.86 5.97 -6.80
CA LEU A 22 -12.29 6.30 -8.14
C LEU A 22 -11.68 5.32 -9.17
N PRO A 23 -12.28 5.18 -10.36
CA PRO A 23 -11.71 4.35 -11.43
C PRO A 23 -10.44 4.95 -12.05
N ASP A 24 -10.13 6.21 -11.71
CA ASP A 24 -8.96 6.94 -12.21
C ASP A 24 -7.64 6.27 -11.81
N ALA A 25 -6.81 6.00 -12.80
CA ALA A 25 -5.47 5.47 -12.56
C ALA A 25 -4.54 6.55 -12.01
N VAL A 26 -3.71 6.18 -11.05
CA VAL A 26 -2.57 7.00 -10.62
C VAL A 26 -1.43 6.81 -11.63
N ASP A 27 -0.74 7.90 -11.97
CA ASP A 27 0.43 7.85 -12.85
C ASP A 27 1.52 6.91 -12.27
N SER A 28 2.06 6.05 -13.11
CA SER A 28 3.15 5.14 -12.77
C SER A 28 4.36 5.83 -12.13
N SER A 29 4.68 7.06 -12.57
CA SER A 29 5.81 7.84 -12.04
C SER A 29 5.60 8.21 -10.56
N VAL A 30 4.35 8.54 -10.18
CA VAL A 30 3.97 8.83 -8.80
C VAL A 30 4.10 7.57 -7.93
N LEU A 31 3.62 6.42 -8.43
CA LEU A 31 3.75 5.15 -7.71
C LEU A 31 5.22 4.77 -7.47
N GLN A 32 6.09 4.95 -8.48
CA GLN A 32 7.53 4.69 -8.34
C GLN A 32 8.17 5.59 -7.29
N GLN A 33 7.84 6.88 -7.27
CA GLN A 33 8.35 7.83 -6.27
C GLN A 33 7.92 7.45 -4.85
N ILE A 34 6.66 7.00 -4.67
CA ILE A 34 6.15 6.53 -3.38
C ILE A 34 6.94 5.31 -2.89
N VAL A 35 7.12 4.29 -3.74
CA VAL A 35 7.87 3.08 -3.38
C VAL A 35 9.33 3.41 -3.06
N GLN A 36 9.97 4.27 -3.86
CA GLN A 36 11.34 4.70 -3.62
C GLN A 36 11.48 5.46 -2.29
N SER A 37 10.48 6.27 -1.92
CA SER A 37 10.43 6.96 -0.63
C SER A 37 10.22 5.98 0.53
N ALA A 38 9.32 4.99 0.37
CA ALA A 38 9.07 3.97 1.38
C ALA A 38 10.32 3.13 1.70
N ARG A 39 11.17 2.90 0.70
CA ARG A 39 12.47 2.22 0.88
C ARG A 39 13.48 2.95 1.78
N GLN A 40 13.25 4.22 2.10
CA GLN A 40 14.09 4.96 3.05
C GLN A 40 13.78 4.62 4.52
N ALA A 41 12.75 3.82 4.79
CA ALA A 41 12.46 3.35 6.14
C ALA A 41 13.65 2.55 6.71
N PRO A 42 14.05 2.78 7.97
CA PRO A 42 15.12 2.02 8.59
C PRO A 42 14.73 0.55 8.72
N SER A 43 15.72 -0.33 8.63
CA SER A 43 15.57 -1.77 8.85
C SER A 43 16.76 -2.32 9.65
N GLY A 44 16.58 -3.46 10.32
CA GLY A 44 17.65 -4.09 11.10
C GLY A 44 18.90 -4.31 10.26
N ALA A 45 20.05 -3.81 10.74
CA ALA A 45 21.32 -3.81 10.01
C ALA A 45 21.23 -3.24 8.56
N ASN A 46 20.24 -2.39 8.27
CA ASN A 46 19.92 -1.85 6.94
C ASN A 46 19.74 -2.94 5.86
N LEU A 47 19.27 -4.14 6.24
CA LEU A 47 19.13 -5.27 5.33
C LEU A 47 18.05 -5.08 4.26
N GLN A 48 17.08 -4.17 4.49
CA GLN A 48 15.97 -3.88 3.58
C GLN A 48 15.30 -5.17 3.02
N PRO A 49 14.89 -6.12 3.88
CA PRO A 49 14.49 -7.46 3.41
C PRO A 49 13.15 -7.48 2.66
N GLY A 50 12.35 -6.41 2.75
CA GLY A 50 11.02 -6.34 2.14
C GLY A 50 11.04 -6.12 0.63
N SER A 51 10.07 -6.69 -0.08
CA SER A 51 9.83 -6.46 -1.51
C SER A 51 8.47 -5.81 -1.74
N PHE A 52 8.39 -4.90 -2.72
CA PHE A 52 7.12 -4.36 -3.21
C PHE A 52 6.74 -5.02 -4.52
N ILE A 53 5.51 -5.54 -4.60
CA ILE A 53 4.97 -6.18 -5.80
C ILE A 53 3.75 -5.38 -6.27
N GLN A 54 3.84 -4.80 -7.46
CA GLN A 54 2.70 -4.10 -8.07
C GLN A 54 1.82 -5.11 -8.81
N VAL A 55 0.55 -5.21 -8.40
CA VAL A 55 -0.45 -6.07 -9.06
C VAL A 55 -1.47 -5.19 -9.78
N GLN A 56 -1.61 -5.36 -11.09
CA GLN A 56 -2.45 -4.52 -11.94
C GLN A 56 -3.28 -5.32 -12.95
N GLY A 57 -4.25 -4.66 -13.58
CA GLY A 57 -5.08 -5.24 -14.64
C GLY A 57 -5.74 -6.57 -14.23
N ALA A 58 -5.68 -7.55 -15.13
CA ALA A 58 -6.31 -8.87 -14.94
C ALA A 58 -5.79 -9.61 -13.69
N ALA A 59 -4.49 -9.51 -13.38
CA ALA A 59 -3.92 -10.14 -12.19
C ALA A 59 -4.54 -9.58 -10.90
N ARG A 60 -4.72 -8.26 -10.83
CA ARG A 60 -5.36 -7.60 -9.68
C ARG A 60 -6.82 -8.00 -9.55
N ALA A 61 -7.54 -8.04 -10.68
CA ALA A 61 -8.95 -8.42 -10.71
C ALA A 61 -9.15 -9.85 -10.24
N ARG A 62 -8.32 -10.79 -10.73
CA ARG A 62 -8.34 -12.19 -10.29
C ARG A 62 -8.06 -12.31 -8.79
N LEU A 63 -6.96 -11.73 -8.31
CA LEU A 63 -6.61 -11.77 -6.89
C LEU A 63 -7.75 -11.23 -6.01
N SER A 64 -8.35 -10.11 -6.43
CA SER A 64 -9.46 -9.50 -5.68
C SER A 64 -10.69 -10.40 -5.65
N ALA A 65 -11.04 -11.03 -6.77
CA ALA A 65 -12.17 -11.95 -6.85
C ALA A 65 -11.96 -13.19 -5.98
N ASP A 66 -10.75 -13.77 -6.02
CA ASP A 66 -10.38 -14.96 -5.25
C ASP A 66 -10.44 -14.67 -3.74
N LEU A 67 -9.92 -13.52 -3.30
CA LEU A 67 -9.99 -13.09 -1.89
C LEU A 67 -11.44 -12.91 -1.40
N VAL A 68 -12.29 -12.26 -2.21
CA VAL A 68 -13.71 -12.06 -1.87
C VAL A 68 -14.46 -13.40 -1.82
N ALA A 69 -14.16 -14.31 -2.75
CA ALA A 69 -14.77 -15.64 -2.78
C ALA A 69 -14.38 -16.46 -1.54
N SER A 70 -13.08 -16.49 -1.19
CA SER A 70 -12.60 -17.21 0.00
C SER A 70 -13.22 -16.68 1.29
N PHE A 71 -13.30 -15.36 1.45
CA PHE A 71 -13.95 -14.73 2.60
C PHE A 71 -15.43 -15.15 2.71
N ARG A 72 -16.17 -15.13 1.60
CA ARG A 72 -17.59 -15.54 1.58
C ARG A 72 -17.79 -17.04 1.83
N ALA A 73 -16.82 -17.86 1.44
CA ALA A 73 -16.83 -19.30 1.65
C ALA A 73 -16.40 -19.71 3.07
N GLY A 74 -15.89 -18.78 3.88
CA GLY A 74 -15.35 -19.07 5.21
C GLY A 74 -14.04 -19.88 5.17
N THR A 75 -13.34 -19.88 4.04
CA THR A 75 -12.08 -20.61 3.80
C THR A 75 -10.85 -19.72 3.98
N GLN A 76 -10.98 -18.63 4.75
CA GLN A 76 -9.83 -17.79 5.06
C GLN A 76 -8.80 -18.62 5.83
N GLU A 77 -7.52 -18.48 5.49
CA GLU A 77 -6.45 -19.11 6.26
C GLU A 77 -6.55 -18.69 7.71
N VAL A 78 -6.35 -19.66 8.62
CA VAL A 78 -6.23 -19.37 10.04
C VAL A 78 -4.86 -18.72 10.22
N ASP A 79 -4.83 -17.51 10.75
CA ASP A 79 -3.56 -16.86 11.11
C ASP A 79 -2.78 -17.78 12.07
N ASP A 80 -1.47 -17.96 11.81
CA ASP A 80 -0.55 -18.75 12.63
C ASP A 80 -0.44 -18.26 14.09
#